data_AF-G4Z674-F1
#
_entry.id   AF-G4Z674-F1
#
_cell.length_a   1.000
_cell.length_b   1.000
_cell.length_c   1.000
_cell.angle_alpha   90.00
_cell.angle_beta   90.00
_cell.angle_gamma   90.00
#
_symmetry.space_group_name_H-M   'P 1'
#
loop_
_entity.id
_entity.type
_entity.pdbx_description
1 polymer ?
#
loop_
_entity_poly.entity_id
_entity_poly.type
_entity_poly.pdbx_seq_one_letter_code
_entity_poly.pdbx_strand_id
1 'polypeptide(L)'
;MPTVQPWTLEQLASKRLPDAQLAGEKVMKKYQRGQPSDTLYVKNLAKAVELADLLAVFSAVLPPESGPEVLDIRHFTEGRMKCQAFVKYPTVELASGALLQVHGVVLKEKPLIVVSALINWVGHRLCMSILTLFHVVPQCFRKA
;
A
#
# COMPACT_ATOMS: atom_id res chain seq x y z
N MET A 1 19.63 -8.58 -3.85
CA MET A 1 18.30 -8.03 -4.18
C MET A 1 17.54 -9.11 -4.93
N PRO A 2 16.30 -9.48 -4.56
CA PRO A 2 15.54 -10.44 -5.35
C PRO A 2 15.28 -9.81 -6.75
N THR A 3 15.65 -10.52 -7.80
CA THR A 3 15.37 -10.15 -9.20
C THR A 3 13.89 -10.36 -9.47
N VAL A 4 13.07 -9.38 -9.09
CA VAL A 4 11.62 -9.43 -9.26
C VAL A 4 11.24 -8.71 -10.55
N GLN A 5 10.47 -9.36 -11.40
CA GLN A 5 9.92 -8.73 -12.61
C GLN A 5 8.74 -7.83 -12.22
N PRO A 6 8.74 -6.54 -12.58
CA PRO A 6 7.61 -5.64 -12.37
C PRO A 6 6.40 -6.11 -13.18
N TRP A 7 5.20 -5.89 -12.65
CA TRP A 7 3.97 -6.09 -13.43
C TRP A 7 3.81 -4.98 -14.48
N THR A 8 3.01 -5.24 -15.51
CA THR A 8 2.59 -4.20 -16.45
C THR A 8 1.30 -3.51 -15.98
N LEU A 9 1.06 -2.29 -16.45
CA LEU A 9 -0.19 -1.56 -16.19
C LEU A 9 -1.43 -2.33 -16.67
N GLU A 10 -1.30 -3.08 -17.77
CA GLU A 10 -2.36 -3.94 -18.30
C GLU A 10 -2.66 -5.11 -17.36
N GLN A 11 -1.64 -5.72 -16.75
CA GLN A 11 -1.82 -6.78 -15.76
C GLN A 11 -2.52 -6.27 -14.50
N LEU A 12 -2.18 -5.05 -14.04
CA LEU A 12 -2.87 -4.40 -12.93
C LEU A 12 -4.35 -4.16 -13.26
N ALA A 13 -4.65 -3.64 -14.44
CA ALA A 13 -6.01 -3.38 -14.88
C ALA A 13 -6.82 -4.68 -15.00
N SER A 14 -6.24 -5.74 -15.57
CA SER A 14 -6.89 -7.04 -15.74
C SER A 14 -7.21 -7.72 -14.40
N LYS A 15 -6.35 -7.56 -13.40
CA LYS A 15 -6.54 -8.12 -12.06
C LYS A 15 -7.30 -7.20 -11.10
N ARG A 16 -7.80 -6.05 -11.57
CA ARG A 16 -8.56 -5.13 -10.72
C ARG A 16 -9.96 -5.68 -10.47
N LEU A 17 -10.35 -5.75 -9.20
CA LEU A 17 -11.70 -6.07 -8.80
C LEU A 17 -12.64 -4.91 -9.16
N PRO A 18 -13.84 -5.17 -9.72
CA PRO A 18 -14.81 -4.12 -9.98
C PRO A 18 -15.25 -3.42 -8.69
N ASP A 19 -15.52 -2.13 -8.79
CA ASP A 19 -15.89 -1.24 -7.68
C ASP A 19 -17.06 -1.78 -6.84
N ALA A 20 -18.08 -2.37 -7.47
CA ALA A 20 -19.21 -2.99 -6.77
C ALA A 20 -18.79 -4.10 -5.80
N GLN A 21 -17.86 -4.98 -6.21
CA GLN A 21 -17.34 -6.04 -5.34
C GLN A 21 -16.38 -5.48 -4.31
N LEU A 22 -15.58 -4.48 -4.69
CA LEU A 22 -14.63 -3.83 -3.80
C LEU A 22 -15.34 -3.13 -2.64
N ALA A 23 -16.44 -2.44 -2.92
CA ALA A 23 -17.30 -1.79 -1.92
C ALA A 23 -17.93 -2.77 -0.92
N GLY A 24 -18.08 -4.05 -1.31
CA GLY A 24 -18.55 -5.12 -0.44
C GLY A 24 -17.54 -5.54 0.64
N GLU A 25 -16.26 -5.24 0.45
CA GLU A 25 -15.22 -5.62 1.41
C GLU A 25 -15.38 -4.89 2.75
N LYS A 26 -15.27 -5.64 3.85
CA LYS A 26 -15.37 -5.05 5.21
C LYS A 26 -14.38 -3.92 5.46
N VAL A 27 -13.22 -3.96 4.78
CA VAL A 27 -12.15 -2.96 4.88
C VAL A 27 -12.54 -1.64 4.20
N MET A 28 -13.42 -1.68 3.19
CA MET A 28 -13.90 -0.50 2.46
C MET A 28 -14.87 0.37 3.27
N LYS A 29 -15.55 -0.19 4.29
CA LYS A 29 -16.55 0.56 5.10
C LYS A 29 -15.99 1.81 5.81
N LYS A 30 -14.68 1.85 6.07
CA LYS A 30 -13.98 3.00 6.70
C LYS A 30 -12.91 3.58 5.78
N TYR A 31 -12.99 3.29 4.49
CA TYR A 31 -12.00 3.75 3.52
C TYR A 31 -12.19 5.23 3.25
N GLN A 32 -11.10 5.99 3.39
CA GLN A 32 -10.99 7.34 2.88
C GLN A 32 -9.64 7.43 2.19
N ARG A 33 -9.63 8.06 1.01
CA ARG A 33 -8.42 8.12 0.19
C ARG A 33 -7.27 8.82 0.90
N GLY A 34 -7.57 9.77 1.79
CA GLY A 34 -6.60 10.58 2.53
C GLY A 34 -6.12 11.80 1.72
N GLN A 35 -5.22 12.60 2.30
CA GLN A 35 -4.51 13.67 1.59
C GLN A 35 -3.34 13.10 0.78
N PRO A 36 -3.02 13.65 -0.41
CA PRO A 36 -1.91 13.16 -1.22
C PRO A 36 -0.59 13.21 -0.42
N SER A 37 0.14 12.09 -0.43
CA SER A 37 1.37 11.88 0.32
C SER A 37 2.29 10.97 -0.49
N ASP A 38 3.61 11.05 -0.25
CA ASP A 38 4.60 10.16 -0.86
C ASP A 38 4.51 8.72 -0.34
N THR A 39 3.84 8.53 0.81
CA THR A 39 3.71 7.24 1.46
C THR A 39 2.29 6.69 1.35
N LEU A 40 2.20 5.45 0.87
CA LEU A 40 0.98 4.68 0.73
C LEU A 40 0.88 3.62 1.81
N TYR A 41 -0.33 3.46 2.35
CA TYR A 41 -0.68 2.40 3.28
C TYR A 41 -1.53 1.36 2.57
N VAL A 42 -1.05 0.13 2.59
CA VAL A 42 -1.66 -1.01 1.91
C VAL A 42 -2.27 -1.92 2.97
N LYS A 43 -3.57 -2.16 2.85
CA LYS A 43 -4.35 -3.02 3.73
C LYS A 43 -4.88 -4.22 2.94
N ASN A 44 -5.39 -5.21 3.67
CA ASN A 44 -6.02 -6.40 3.13
C ASN A 44 -5.07 -7.35 2.36
N LEU A 45 -3.78 -7.38 2.72
CA LEU A 45 -2.83 -8.32 2.11
C LEU A 45 -3.19 -9.77 2.47
N ALA A 46 -2.93 -10.72 1.57
CA ALA A 46 -2.99 -12.13 1.91
C ALA A 46 -1.78 -12.52 2.78
N LYS A 47 -1.92 -13.56 3.60
CA LYS A 47 -0.80 -14.05 4.46
C LYS A 47 0.38 -14.56 3.62
N ALA A 48 0.10 -15.03 2.41
CA ALA A 48 1.09 -15.54 1.47
C ALA A 48 1.77 -14.44 0.63
N VAL A 49 1.41 -13.17 0.81
CA VAL A 49 2.08 -12.05 0.12
C VAL A 49 3.46 -11.88 0.74
N GLU A 50 4.48 -11.77 -0.10
CA GLU A 50 5.85 -11.47 0.33
C GLU A 50 6.28 -10.08 -0.14
N LEU A 51 7.44 -9.62 0.35
CA LEU A 51 8.03 -8.36 -0.09
C LEU A 51 8.25 -8.33 -1.62
N ALA A 52 8.61 -9.47 -2.21
CA ALA A 52 8.79 -9.61 -3.65
C ALA A 52 7.50 -9.34 -4.43
N ASP A 53 6.35 -9.85 -3.97
CA ASP A 53 5.06 -9.59 -4.64
C ASP A 53 4.68 -8.10 -4.58
N LEU A 54 4.93 -7.45 -3.44
CA LEU A 54 4.71 -6.01 -3.30
C LEU A 54 5.63 -5.23 -4.23
N LEU A 55 6.91 -5.57 -4.28
CA LEU A 55 7.85 -4.95 -5.21
C LEU A 55 7.36 -5.09 -6.66
N ALA A 56 6.91 -6.27 -7.09
CA ALA A 56 6.40 -6.49 -8.45
C ALA A 56 5.22 -5.58 -8.80
N VAL A 57 4.27 -5.41 -7.89
CA VAL A 57 3.05 -4.63 -8.11
C VAL A 57 3.32 -3.12 -8.07
N PHE A 58 4.10 -2.64 -7.10
CA PHE A 58 4.34 -1.21 -6.92
C PHE A 58 5.41 -0.66 -7.88
N SER A 59 6.38 -1.48 -8.29
CA SER A 59 7.35 -1.08 -9.33
C SER A 59 6.72 -0.93 -10.71
N ALA A 60 5.55 -1.51 -10.97
CA ALA A 60 4.80 -1.36 -12.22
C ALA A 60 4.42 0.09 -12.58
N VAL A 61 4.38 0.97 -11.57
CA VAL A 61 3.99 2.37 -11.72
C VAL A 61 5.22 3.29 -11.77
N LEU A 62 6.41 2.74 -11.50
CA LEU A 62 7.65 3.48 -11.68
C LEU A 62 7.95 3.67 -13.16
N PRO A 63 8.63 4.77 -13.52
CA PRO A 63 9.13 4.93 -14.87
C PRO A 63 10.19 3.84 -15.18
N PRO A 64 10.33 3.42 -16.43
CA PRO A 64 11.21 2.30 -16.82
C PRO A 64 12.70 2.54 -16.53
N GLU A 65 13.09 3.80 -16.35
CA GLU A 65 14.43 4.22 -15.93
C GLU A 65 14.70 4.04 -14.42
N SER A 66 13.64 3.92 -13.61
CA SER A 66 13.74 3.79 -12.16
C SER A 66 13.61 2.33 -11.73
N GLY A 67 14.64 1.84 -11.03
CA GLY A 67 14.61 0.51 -10.46
C GLY A 67 13.66 0.38 -9.26
N PRO A 68 13.25 -0.84 -8.88
CA PRO A 68 12.46 -1.08 -7.67
C PRO A 68 13.18 -0.66 -6.37
N GLU A 69 14.49 -0.40 -6.44
CA GLU A 69 15.33 0.08 -5.34
C GLU A 69 14.95 1.48 -4.81
N VAL A 70 14.24 2.29 -5.61
CA VAL A 70 13.78 3.61 -5.18
C VAL A 70 12.59 3.56 -4.21
N LEU A 71 11.97 2.39 -4.05
CA LEU A 71 10.80 2.19 -3.19
C LEU A 71 11.23 1.72 -1.80
N ASP A 72 10.83 2.46 -0.76
CA ASP A 72 10.93 1.98 0.63
C ASP A 72 9.64 1.22 0.97
N ILE A 73 9.72 -0.12 0.90
CA ILE A 73 8.59 -1.01 1.23
C ILE A 73 8.81 -1.64 2.59
N ARG A 74 7.88 -1.39 3.52
CA ARG A 74 7.82 -2.05 4.82
C ARG A 74 6.64 -2.98 4.87
N HIS A 75 6.91 -4.27 4.74
CA HIS A 75 5.90 -5.32 4.87
C HIS A 75 5.84 -5.83 6.32
N PHE A 76 4.64 -5.91 6.89
CA PHE A 76 4.41 -6.43 8.23
C PHE A 76 3.75 -7.81 8.14
N THR A 77 4.55 -8.85 8.40
CA THR A 77 4.13 -10.26 8.41
C THR A 77 3.62 -10.70 9.78
N GLU A 78 4.04 -10.03 10.85
CA GLU A 78 3.82 -10.45 12.23
C GLU A 78 3.17 -9.37 13.11
N GLY A 79 2.62 -9.79 14.25
CA GLY A 79 2.00 -8.91 15.24
C GLY A 79 0.60 -8.39 14.88
N ARG A 80 0.17 -7.32 15.57
CA ARG A 80 -1.13 -6.66 15.37
C ARG A 80 -1.27 -6.03 13.97
N MET A 81 -0.15 -5.71 13.33
CA MET A 81 -0.10 -5.10 11.98
C MET A 81 0.08 -6.10 10.84
N LYS A 82 -0.02 -7.42 11.09
CA LYS A 82 0.12 -8.43 10.04
C LYS A 82 -0.80 -8.15 8.85
N CYS A 83 -0.37 -8.58 7.66
CA CYS A 83 -1.12 -8.41 6.41
C CYS A 83 -1.31 -6.94 6.01
N GLN A 84 -0.34 -6.09 6.35
CA GLN A 84 -0.30 -4.67 6.01
C GLN A 84 1.08 -4.31 5.51
N ALA A 85 1.17 -3.27 4.68
CA ALA A 85 2.43 -2.74 4.23
C ALA A 85 2.40 -1.21 4.09
N PHE A 86 3.58 -0.61 4.20
CA PHE A 86 3.82 0.77 3.77
C PHE A 86 4.71 0.76 2.56
N VAL A 87 4.38 1.61 1.59
CA VAL A 87 5.16 1.80 0.37
C VAL A 87 5.40 3.29 0.24
N LYS A 88 6.65 3.71 0.36
CA LYS A 88 7.04 5.10 0.15
C LYS A 88 7.70 5.25 -1.20
N TYR A 89 7.16 6.19 -1.97
CA TYR A 89 7.67 6.61 -3.26
C TYR A 89 8.61 7.81 -3.12
N PRO A 90 9.47 8.05 -4.12
CA PRO A 90 10.32 9.24 -4.13
C PRO A 90 9.52 10.54 -4.32
N THR A 91 8.35 10.48 -4.97
CA THR A 91 7.49 11.65 -5.21
C THR A 91 6.02 11.36 -4.90
N VAL A 92 5.29 12.42 -4.51
CA VAL A 92 3.84 12.37 -4.22
C VAL A 92 3.02 12.05 -5.47
N GLU A 93 3.48 12.47 -6.65
CA GLU A 93 2.82 12.20 -7.92
C GLU A 93 2.85 10.71 -8.27
N LEU A 94 4.00 10.06 -8.12
CA LEU A 94 4.13 8.61 -8.32
C LEU A 94 3.29 7.84 -7.30
N ALA A 95 3.30 8.26 -6.04
CA ALA A 95 2.44 7.66 -5.02
C ALA A 95 0.95 7.79 -5.36
N SER A 96 0.52 8.95 -5.84
CA SER A 96 -0.87 9.20 -6.21
C SER A 96 -1.27 8.38 -7.43
N GLY A 97 -0.41 8.30 -8.44
CA GLY A 97 -0.58 7.41 -9.59
C GLY A 97 -0.67 5.95 -9.16
N ALA A 98 0.24 5.50 -8.30
CA ALA A 98 0.26 4.13 -7.82
C ALA A 98 -0.98 3.77 -6.99
N LEU A 99 -1.47 4.70 -6.18
CA LEU A 99 -2.72 4.54 -5.46
C LEU A 99 -3.87 4.29 -6.46
N LEU A 100 -3.97 5.07 -7.54
CA LEU A 100 -5.02 4.89 -8.55
C LEU A 100 -4.89 3.56 -9.30
N GLN A 101 -3.66 3.14 -9.61
CA GLN A 101 -3.42 1.94 -10.40
C GLN A 101 -3.56 0.65 -9.59
N VAL A 102 -3.04 0.62 -8.37
CA VAL A 102 -2.95 -0.58 -7.53
C VAL A 102 -4.20 -0.79 -6.66
N HIS A 103 -4.98 0.26 -6.39
CA HIS A 103 -6.20 0.13 -5.59
C HIS A 103 -7.21 -0.82 -6.25
N GLY A 104 -7.63 -1.83 -5.50
CA GLY A 104 -8.56 -2.88 -5.96
C GLY A 104 -7.90 -4.02 -6.74
N VAL A 105 -6.58 -3.98 -6.97
CA VAL A 105 -5.87 -5.09 -7.64
C VAL A 105 -5.87 -6.32 -6.76
N VAL A 106 -6.28 -7.47 -7.31
CA VAL A 106 -6.28 -8.74 -6.60
C VAL A 106 -4.88 -9.35 -6.60
N LEU A 107 -4.28 -9.44 -5.41
CA LEU A 107 -2.99 -10.06 -5.18
C LEU A 107 -3.17 -11.29 -4.30
N LYS A 108 -2.77 -12.47 -4.81
CA LYS A 108 -2.86 -13.77 -4.10
C LYS A 108 -4.24 -13.94 -3.44
N GLU A 109 -5.30 -13.78 -4.24
CA GLU A 109 -6.72 -13.94 -3.87
C GLU A 109 -7.38 -12.78 -3.12
N LYS A 110 -6.63 -11.77 -2.62
CA LYS A 110 -7.22 -10.63 -1.89
C LYS A 110 -7.07 -9.31 -2.64
N PRO A 111 -8.11 -8.45 -2.70
CA PRO A 111 -7.99 -7.13 -3.29
C PRO A 111 -7.18 -6.19 -2.37
N LEU A 112 -6.19 -5.54 -2.96
CA LEU A 112 -5.34 -4.56 -2.29
C LEU A 112 -6.13 -3.28 -2.04
N ILE A 113 -6.17 -2.84 -0.78
CA ILE A 113 -6.79 -1.58 -0.40
C ILE A 113 -5.68 -0.58 -0.09
N VAL A 114 -5.45 0.34 -1.02
CA VAL A 114 -4.40 1.36 -0.93
C VAL A 114 -4.98 2.70 -0.50
N VAL A 115 -4.40 3.32 0.53
CA VAL A 115 -4.80 4.60 1.13
C VAL A 115 -3.57 5.52 1.17
N SER A 116 -3.72 6.82 0.94
CA SER A 116 -2.62 7.76 1.17
C SER A 116 -2.47 8.00 2.67
N ALA A 117 -1.24 7.85 3.17
CA ALA A 117 -0.95 7.95 4.59
C ALA A 117 0.10 9.03 4.83
N LEU A 118 -0.22 9.95 5.75
CA LEU A 118 0.76 10.85 6.35
C LEU A 118 1.41 10.11 7.49
N ILE A 119 2.65 9.68 7.26
CA ILE A 119 3.41 8.89 8.23
C ILE A 119 4.62 9.68 8.68
N ASN A 120 4.71 9.92 9.99
CA ASN A 120 5.93 10.36 10.63
C ASN A 120 6.55 9.16 11.35
N TRP A 121 7.67 8.69 10.82
CA TRP A 121 8.50 7.69 11.48
C TRP A 121 9.38 8.39 12.51
N VAL A 122 9.16 8.12 13.80
CA VAL A 122 9.98 8.65 14.90
C VAL A 122 10.73 7.48 15.53
N GLY A 123 11.97 7.26 15.08
CA GLY A 123 12.78 6.10 15.46
C GLY A 123 12.13 4.77 15.04
N HIS A 124 11.97 3.83 15.98
CA HIS A 124 11.28 2.54 15.75
C HIS A 124 9.75 2.62 15.87
N ARG A 125 9.17 3.81 16.13
CA ARG A 125 7.73 3.99 16.24
C ARG A 125 7.16 4.51 14.95
N LEU A 126 6.18 3.77 14.45
CA LEU A 126 5.26 4.27 13.47
C LEU A 126 4.23 5.14 14.19
N CYS A 127 4.24 6.44 13.95
CA CYS A 127 3.17 7.32 14.40
C CYS A 127 2.27 7.62 13.20
N MET A 128 1.11 6.94 13.15
CA MET A 128 0.12 7.16 12.11
C MET A 128 -0.82 8.29 12.52
N SER A 129 -0.82 9.38 11.76
CA SER A 129 -1.89 10.38 11.80
C SER A 129 -3.02 9.93 10.88
N ILE A 130 -3.82 8.96 11.32
CA ILE A 130 -5.05 8.59 10.61
C ILE A 130 -6.09 9.65 10.97
N LEU A 131 -6.44 10.52 10.01
CA LEU A 131 -7.63 11.36 10.10
C LEU A 131 -8.86 10.44 10.15
N THR A 132 -9.22 10.03 11.35
CA THR A 132 -10.56 9.51 11.62
C THR A 132 -11.38 10.72 12.01
N LEU A 133 -12.49 10.94 11.31
CA LEU A 133 -13.44 12.03 11.57
C LEU A 133 -13.51 12.34 13.09
N PHE A 134 -13.13 13.56 13.47
CA PHE A 134 -13.16 14.16 14.81
C PHE A 134 -12.07 13.91 15.86
N HIS A 135 -11.01 13.12 15.66
CA HIS A 135 -9.83 13.18 16.56
C HIS A 135 -8.56 12.70 15.85
N VAL A 136 -7.51 13.52 15.86
CA VAL A 136 -6.14 13.06 15.59
C VAL A 136 -5.74 12.16 16.76
N VAL A 137 -5.93 10.85 16.61
CA VAL A 137 -5.38 9.87 17.54
C VAL A 137 -4.03 9.43 16.99
N PRO A 138 -2.89 9.79 17.61
CA PRO A 138 -1.59 9.23 17.23
C PRO A 138 -1.61 7.74 17.54
N GLN A 139 -1.83 6.91 16.53
CA GLN A 139 -1.69 5.47 16.65
C GLN A 139 -0.19 5.16 16.59
N CYS A 140 0.46 5.19 17.75
CA CYS A 140 1.83 4.71 17.92
C CYS A 140 1.85 3.19 17.92
N PHE A 141 2.26 2.58 16.81
CA PHE A 141 2.54 1.15 16.79
C PHE A 141 3.99 0.90 17.25
N ARG A 142 4.16 0.17 18.36
CA ARG A 142 5.44 -0.50 18.67
C ARG A 142 5.52 -1.76 17.82
N LYS A 143 6.66 -1.99 17.15
CA LYS A 143 7.04 -3.34 16.74
C LYS A 143 7.14 -4.20 18.02
N ALA A 144 6.57 -5.41 17.96
CA ALA A 144 6.77 -6.43 18.99
C ALA A 144 8.23 -6.90 18.95
#